data_AF-A0A374VL09-F1
#
_entry.id   AF-A0A374VL09-F1
#
_cell.length_a   1.000
_cell.length_b   1.000
_cell.length_c   1.000
_cell.angle_alpha   90.00
_cell.angle_beta   90.00
_cell.angle_gamma   90.00
#
_symmetry.space_group_name_H-M   'P 1'
#
loop_
_entity.id
_entity.type
_entity.pdbx_description
1 polymer ?
#
loop_
_entity_poly.entity_id
_entity_poly.type
_entity_poly.pdbx_seq_one_letter_code
_entity_poly.pdbx_strand_id
1 'polypeptide(L)'
;MYFTLILENESGEQVNLSTTANQYMTSKIEGLNPPAGTISTSSYAGMNGSYLNNAFIEKRNVVISFAMRGISIEKRRHQLYHVVKPSRYIKIWYKTANIDVYAEGYVETCEVEHFEQQISGQISILCPDIYWYSRDIFYAYYSGITGAFHFPFPENDAPFPLGVYSNSNLFSITNDGDETGFTLRIEALPSDIPQEVVAVTPTIYNENGEYLQIKGDILTGDVITVTTKTGNKT
;
A
#
# COMPACT_ATOMS: atom_id res chain seq x y z
N MET A 1 -24.04 -1.17 2.54
CA MET A 1 -22.62 -1.50 2.35
C MET A 1 -21.83 -0.67 3.35
N TYR A 2 -21.06 -1.31 4.23
CA TYR A 2 -20.23 -0.60 5.21
C TYR A 2 -18.83 -0.40 4.62
N PHE A 3 -18.35 0.83 4.67
CA PHE A 3 -16.98 1.17 4.32
C PHE A 3 -16.39 2.02 5.45
N THR A 4 -15.08 2.00 5.56
CA THR A 4 -14.32 2.85 6.47
C THR A 4 -13.38 3.72 5.66
N LEU A 5 -13.48 5.03 5.85
CA LEU A 5 -12.64 6.03 5.21
C LEU A 5 -11.99 6.89 6.28
N ILE A 6 -10.66 6.84 6.35
CA ILE A 6 -9.86 7.60 7.30
C ILE A 6 -8.86 8.45 6.52
N LEU A 7 -8.78 9.72 6.88
CA LEU A 7 -7.77 10.64 6.37
C LEU A 7 -6.74 10.90 7.45
N GLU A 8 -5.46 10.83 7.11
CA GLU A 8 -4.33 11.02 8.03
C GLU A 8 -3.39 12.09 7.49
N ASN A 9 -3.00 13.04 8.34
CA ASN A 9 -2.04 14.09 7.97
C ASN A 9 -0.58 13.69 8.24
N GLU A 10 0.37 14.54 7.84
CA GLU A 10 1.81 14.37 8.09
C GLU A 10 2.18 14.22 9.58
N SER A 11 1.34 14.73 10.49
CA SER A 11 1.55 14.67 11.95
C SER A 11 0.96 13.41 12.59
N GLY A 12 0.35 12.51 11.81
CA GLY A 12 -0.31 11.29 12.29
C GLY A 12 -1.68 11.53 12.92
N GLU A 13 -2.26 12.72 12.77
CA GLU A 13 -3.62 13.00 13.21
C GLU A 13 -4.61 12.46 12.18
N GLN A 14 -5.62 11.75 12.67
CA GLN A 14 -6.58 11.03 11.84
C GLN A 14 -7.99 11.57 12.00
N VAL A 15 -8.70 11.72 10.87
CA VAL A 15 -10.13 12.02 10.82
C VAL A 15 -10.84 10.86 10.15
N ASN A 16 -11.75 10.24 10.89
CA ASN A 16 -12.61 9.18 10.37
C ASN A 16 -13.92 9.79 9.83
N LEU A 17 -14.15 9.61 8.53
CA LEU A 17 -15.33 10.13 7.83
C LEU A 17 -16.51 9.13 7.80
N SER A 18 -16.32 7.92 8.33
CA SER A 18 -17.25 6.78 8.19
C SER A 18 -17.90 6.30 9.48
N THR A 19 -17.26 6.51 10.64
CA THR A 19 -17.70 5.89 11.91
C THR A 19 -18.88 6.58 12.58
N THR A 20 -19.20 7.81 12.19
CA THR A 20 -20.22 8.56 12.90
C THR A 20 -21.34 9.00 11.99
N ALA A 21 -22.41 8.20 11.97
CA ALA A 21 -23.68 8.46 11.29
C ALA A 21 -24.26 9.88 11.53
N ASN A 22 -23.79 10.57 12.58
CA ASN A 22 -24.21 11.92 12.97
C ASN A 22 -23.08 12.98 12.95
N GLN A 23 -21.90 12.73 12.37
CA GLN A 23 -20.83 13.75 12.27
C GLN A 23 -20.43 14.02 10.83
N TYR A 24 -19.97 13.01 10.11
CA TYR A 24 -19.60 13.07 8.71
C TYR A 24 -20.35 11.97 7.99
N MET A 25 -21.31 12.35 7.17
CA MET A 25 -22.02 11.42 6.31
C MET A 25 -21.39 11.55 4.93
N THR A 26 -20.40 10.70 4.63
CA THR A 26 -19.82 10.63 3.28
C THR A 26 -20.93 10.25 2.30
N SER A 27 -21.26 11.16 1.38
CA SER A 27 -22.35 11.01 0.42
C SER A 27 -21.89 10.31 -0.84
N LYS A 28 -20.68 10.63 -1.30
CA LYS A 28 -20.09 10.09 -2.53
C LYS A 28 -18.56 10.14 -2.44
N ILE A 29 -17.92 9.11 -2.97
CA ILE A 29 -16.47 9.10 -3.19
C ILE A 29 -16.26 8.84 -4.69
N GLU A 30 -15.63 9.79 -5.37
CA GLU A 30 -15.17 9.64 -6.74
C GLU A 30 -13.66 9.40 -6.75
N GLY A 31 -13.13 8.79 -7.81
CA GLY A 31 -11.71 8.43 -7.90
C GLY A 31 -11.32 7.08 -7.29
N LEU A 32 -12.30 6.29 -6.81
CA LEU A 32 -12.09 4.88 -6.46
C LEU A 32 -11.96 3.97 -7.69
N ASN A 33 -12.55 4.38 -8.81
CA ASN A 33 -12.43 3.66 -10.08
C ASN A 33 -11.02 3.81 -10.66
N PRO A 34 -10.61 2.91 -11.57
CA PRO A 34 -9.39 3.10 -12.35
C PRO A 34 -9.39 4.48 -13.02
N PRO A 35 -8.29 5.25 -12.93
CA PRO A 35 -8.17 6.54 -13.57
C PRO A 35 -8.28 6.39 -15.10
N ALA A 36 -8.85 7.40 -15.76
CA ALA A 36 -8.93 7.42 -17.22
C ALA A 36 -7.52 7.52 -17.82
N GLY A 37 -7.22 6.67 -18.80
CA GLY A 37 -5.99 6.75 -19.57
C GLY A 37 -6.11 7.79 -20.70
N THR A 38 -5.07 8.58 -20.89
CA THR A 38 -4.91 9.46 -22.05
C THR A 38 -4.24 8.68 -23.17
N ILE A 39 -4.94 8.49 -24.29
CA ILE A 39 -4.43 7.78 -25.47
C ILE A 39 -4.16 8.82 -26.57
N SER A 40 -2.90 8.94 -26.97
CA SER A 40 -2.47 9.76 -28.10
C SER A 40 -2.37 8.89 -29.35
N THR A 41 -3.19 9.21 -30.36
CA THR A 41 -3.19 8.52 -31.65
C THR A 41 -3.08 9.50 -32.80
N SER A 42 -2.40 9.10 -33.87
CA SER A 42 -2.29 9.85 -35.13
C SER A 42 -3.01 9.11 -36.25
N SER A 43 -3.85 9.79 -37.02
CA SER A 43 -4.60 9.19 -38.12
C SER A 43 -3.70 8.80 -39.30
N TYR A 44 -4.09 7.75 -40.02
CA TYR A 44 -3.44 7.40 -41.29
C TYR A 44 -3.94 8.31 -42.41
N ALA A 45 -3.02 8.76 -43.27
CA ALA A 45 -3.39 9.53 -44.46
C ALA A 45 -4.06 8.62 -45.50
N GLY A 46 -5.35 8.86 -45.80
CA GLY A 46 -6.08 8.16 -46.86
C GLY A 46 -6.50 6.73 -46.55
N MET A 47 -6.36 6.26 -45.30
CA MET A 47 -6.81 4.94 -44.85
C MET A 47 -7.64 5.06 -43.58
N ASN A 48 -8.55 4.11 -43.34
CA ASN A 48 -9.28 4.04 -42.09
C ASN A 48 -8.35 3.57 -40.96
N GLY A 49 -8.31 4.30 -39.85
CA GLY A 49 -7.56 3.95 -38.65
C GLY A 49 -6.55 5.01 -38.21
N SER A 50 -5.83 4.70 -37.15
CA SER A 50 -4.80 5.54 -36.54
C SER A 50 -3.73 4.69 -35.86
N TYR A 51 -2.48 5.15 -35.84
CA TYR A 51 -1.42 4.52 -35.04
C TYR A 51 -1.35 5.15 -33.64
N LEU A 52 -0.97 4.33 -32.66
CA LEU A 52 -0.79 4.75 -31.27
C LEU A 52 0.58 5.41 -31.10
N ASN A 53 0.59 6.65 -30.63
CA ASN A 53 1.82 7.37 -30.31
C ASN A 53 2.25 7.07 -28.87
N ASN A 54 1.32 7.22 -27.94
CA ASN A 54 1.57 7.05 -26.52
C ASN A 54 0.25 6.76 -25.78
N ALA A 55 0.33 6.02 -24.69
CA ALA A 55 -0.77 5.82 -23.76
C ALA A 55 -0.21 5.94 -22.34
N PHE A 56 -0.78 6.83 -21.54
CA PHE A 56 -0.34 7.05 -20.17
C PHE A 56 -1.52 7.39 -19.28
N ILE A 57 -1.33 7.21 -17.98
CA ILE A 57 -2.26 7.60 -16.93
C ILE A 57 -1.62 8.78 -16.20
N GLU A 58 -2.36 9.87 -16.03
CA GLU A 58 -1.82 11.12 -15.47
C GLU A 58 -1.70 11.10 -13.95
N LYS A 59 -2.83 11.31 -13.28
CA LYS A 59 -2.92 11.44 -11.83
C LYS A 59 -4.31 10.99 -11.42
N ARG A 60 -4.43 10.45 -10.22
CA ARG A 60 -5.73 10.13 -9.64
C ARG A 60 -6.21 11.34 -8.85
N ASN A 61 -7.46 11.74 -9.06
CA ASN A 61 -8.13 12.67 -8.18
C ASN A 61 -9.19 11.91 -7.37
N VAL A 62 -9.06 11.94 -6.06
CA VAL A 62 -10.04 11.38 -5.12
C VAL A 62 -10.88 12.51 -4.59
N VAL A 63 -12.17 12.51 -4.94
CA VAL A 63 -13.11 13.55 -4.54
C VAL A 63 -14.10 12.96 -3.55
N ILE A 64 -14.05 13.45 -2.32
CA ILE A 64 -14.88 12.98 -1.20
C ILE A 64 -15.94 14.04 -0.92
N SER A 65 -17.18 13.74 -1.25
CA SER A 65 -18.33 14.55 -0.86
C SER A 65 -18.86 14.06 0.49
N PHE A 66 -19.06 14.98 1.43
CA PHE A 66 -19.60 14.67 2.75
C PHE A 66 -20.63 15.70 3.17
N ALA A 67 -21.50 15.31 4.10
CA ALA A 67 -22.42 16.20 4.77
C ALA A 67 -22.25 16.10 6.29
N MET A 68 -22.24 17.24 6.96
CA MET A 68 -22.24 17.31 8.42
C MET A 68 -23.66 17.61 8.92
N ARG A 69 -24.11 16.85 9.92
CA ARG A 69 -25.39 17.08 10.60
C ARG A 69 -25.19 17.11 12.12
N GLY A 70 -26.11 17.77 12.84
CA GLY A 70 -26.20 17.73 14.30
C GLY A 70 -25.63 18.95 15.03
N ILE A 71 -25.37 18.79 16.34
CA ILE A 71 -24.94 19.85 17.25
C ILE A 71 -23.41 19.98 17.18
N SER A 72 -22.87 21.20 17.34
CA SER A 72 -21.43 21.55 17.30
C SER A 72 -20.72 21.36 15.95
N ILE A 73 -21.34 21.79 14.85
CA ILE A 73 -20.76 21.67 13.49
C ILE A 73 -19.44 22.46 13.36
N GLU A 74 -19.35 23.62 14.00
CA GLU A 74 -18.15 24.46 13.97
C GLU A 74 -16.90 23.75 14.52
N LYS A 75 -17.03 23.07 15.67
CA LYS A 75 -15.92 22.31 16.26
C LYS A 75 -15.44 21.20 15.34
N ARG A 76 -16.35 20.53 14.64
CA ARG A 76 -16.05 19.46 13.68
C ARG A 76 -15.36 20.02 12.44
N ARG A 77 -15.86 21.12 11.90
CA ARG A 77 -15.21 21.84 10.78
C ARG A 77 -13.77 22.24 11.15
N HIS A 78 -13.54 22.75 12.35
CA HIS A 78 -12.18 23.08 12.81
C HIS A 78 -11.28 21.85 12.93
N GLN A 79 -11.80 20.72 13.42
CA GLN A 79 -11.05 19.45 13.44
C GLN A 79 -10.71 18.98 12.02
N LEU A 80 -11.66 19.10 11.09
CA LEU A 80 -11.47 18.74 9.69
C LEU A 80 -10.40 19.62 9.03
N TYR A 81 -10.42 20.94 9.24
CA TYR A 81 -9.39 21.85 8.74
C TYR A 81 -8.03 21.67 9.39
N HIS A 82 -7.98 21.08 10.58
CA HIS A 82 -6.70 20.80 11.25
C HIS A 82 -5.95 19.66 10.56
N VAL A 83 -6.69 18.62 10.13
CA VAL A 83 -6.16 17.44 9.42
C VAL A 83 -6.09 17.66 7.90
N VAL A 84 -7.15 18.18 7.29
CA VAL A 84 -7.28 18.39 5.84
C VAL A 84 -6.96 19.84 5.51
N LYS A 85 -5.68 20.11 5.24
CA LYS A 85 -5.18 21.43 4.85
C LYS A 85 -4.81 21.43 3.37
N PRO A 86 -5.24 22.43 2.57
CA PRO A 86 -4.82 22.55 1.18
C PRO A 86 -3.30 22.57 1.04
N SER A 87 -2.80 21.97 -0.03
CA SER A 87 -1.37 21.84 -0.35
C SER A 87 -0.54 21.11 0.71
N ARG A 88 -1.16 20.25 1.53
CA ARG A 88 -0.47 19.38 2.49
C ARG A 88 -0.62 17.92 2.12
N TYR A 89 0.37 17.12 2.50
CA TYR A 89 0.32 15.68 2.31
C TYR A 89 -0.79 15.07 3.17
N ILE A 90 -1.45 14.08 2.58
CA ILE A 90 -2.51 13.33 3.21
C ILE A 90 -2.47 11.88 2.76
N LYS A 91 -2.70 10.97 3.71
CA LYS A 91 -2.86 9.55 3.47
C LYS A 91 -4.33 9.18 3.60
N ILE A 92 -4.82 8.46 2.60
CA ILE A 92 -6.21 8.00 2.51
C ILE A 92 -6.24 6.52 2.80
N TRP A 93 -6.93 6.12 3.85
CA TRP A 93 -7.19 4.73 4.18
C TRP A 93 -8.61 4.38 3.79
N TYR A 94 -8.76 3.36 2.95
CA TYR A 94 -10.05 2.87 2.47
C TYR A 94 -10.20 1.38 2.77
N LYS A 95 -11.20 1.06 3.57
CA LYS A 95 -11.51 -0.31 3.97
C LYS A 95 -12.96 -0.67 3.69
N THR A 96 -13.18 -1.84 3.12
CA THR A 96 -14.48 -2.48 2.95
C THR A 96 -14.41 -3.92 3.48
N ALA A 97 -15.43 -4.74 3.23
CA ALA A 97 -15.42 -6.14 3.65
C ALA A 97 -14.29 -6.96 2.99
N ASN A 98 -13.89 -6.62 1.76
CA ASN A 98 -12.96 -7.42 0.96
C ASN A 98 -11.65 -6.67 0.61
N ILE A 99 -11.56 -5.37 0.89
CA ILE A 99 -10.45 -4.53 0.45
C ILE A 99 -9.98 -3.70 1.65
N ASP A 100 -8.69 -3.71 1.95
CA ASP A 100 -8.03 -2.85 2.95
C ASP A 100 -6.80 -2.20 2.32
N VAL A 101 -6.97 -0.99 1.81
CA VAL A 101 -5.97 -0.31 0.98
C VAL A 101 -5.74 1.13 1.40
N TYR A 102 -4.59 1.67 1.01
CA TYR A 102 -4.23 3.06 1.22
C TYR A 102 -3.67 3.72 -0.03
N ALA A 103 -3.85 5.03 -0.12
CA ALA A 103 -3.25 5.87 -1.15
C ALA A 103 -2.67 7.13 -0.51
N GLU A 104 -1.66 7.69 -1.15
CA GLU A 104 -0.96 8.89 -0.67
C GLU A 104 -1.14 10.02 -1.69
N GLY A 105 -1.30 11.24 -1.21
CA GLY A 105 -1.53 12.39 -2.08
C GLY A 105 -1.44 13.72 -1.36
N TYR A 106 -1.91 14.76 -2.05
CA TYR A 106 -1.95 16.13 -1.56
C TYR A 106 -3.35 16.69 -1.68
N VAL A 107 -3.81 17.39 -0.65
CA VAL A 107 -5.12 18.05 -0.68
C VAL A 107 -5.07 19.21 -1.68
N GLU A 108 -5.95 19.18 -2.67
CA GLU A 108 -6.12 20.28 -3.63
C GLU A 108 -7.05 21.34 -3.06
N THR A 109 -8.26 20.92 -2.67
CA THR A 109 -9.27 21.80 -2.07
C THR A 109 -10.02 21.10 -0.94
N CYS A 110 -10.50 21.90 0.01
CA CYS A 110 -11.41 21.46 1.05
C CYS A 110 -12.46 22.55 1.22
N GLU A 111 -13.56 22.41 0.49
CA GLU A 111 -14.66 23.37 0.48
C GLU A 111 -15.78 22.87 1.38
N VAL A 112 -16.25 23.75 2.27
CA VAL A 112 -17.38 23.46 3.17
C VAL A 112 -18.36 24.60 3.03
N GLU A 113 -19.62 24.29 2.75
CA GLU A 113 -20.69 25.28 2.67
C GLU A 113 -20.97 25.87 4.05
N HIS A 114 -21.34 27.16 4.06
CA HIS A 114 -21.61 27.89 5.29
C HIS A 114 -23.08 28.30 5.30
N PHE A 115 -23.73 28.19 6.47
CA PHE A 115 -25.09 28.67 6.75
C PHE A 115 -26.26 27.88 6.14
N GLU A 116 -26.02 26.65 5.69
CA GLU A 116 -27.11 25.75 5.28
C GLU A 116 -27.66 24.91 6.44
N GLN A 117 -28.93 24.49 6.31
CA GLN A 117 -29.57 23.58 7.28
C GLN A 117 -28.89 22.19 7.29
N GLN A 118 -28.26 21.82 6.19
CA GLN A 118 -27.34 20.69 6.08
C GLN A 118 -26.04 21.21 5.49
N ILE A 119 -24.96 21.18 6.26
CA ILE A 119 -23.67 21.68 5.80
C ILE A 119 -23.00 20.60 4.94
N SER A 120 -22.93 20.80 3.63
CA SER A 120 -22.17 19.95 2.70
C SER A 120 -20.72 20.40 2.63
N GLY A 121 -19.85 19.50 2.21
CA GLY A 121 -18.51 19.83 1.79
C GLY A 121 -17.94 18.84 0.81
N GLN A 122 -16.88 19.25 0.14
CA GLN A 122 -16.13 18.44 -0.80
C GLN A 122 -14.64 18.59 -0.51
N ILE A 123 -13.94 17.46 -0.46
CA ILE A 123 -12.49 17.39 -0.37
C ILE A 123 -11.98 16.80 -1.68
N SER A 124 -11.08 17.52 -2.35
CA SER A 124 -10.36 17.06 -3.54
C SER A 124 -8.93 16.71 -3.13
N ILE A 125 -8.48 15.49 -3.43
CA ILE A 125 -7.13 15.00 -3.13
C ILE A 125 -6.49 14.52 -4.42
N LEU A 126 -5.39 15.16 -4.80
CA LEU A 126 -4.58 14.74 -5.92
C LEU A 126 -3.55 13.71 -5.44
N CYS A 127 -3.63 12.51 -6.00
CA CYS A 127 -2.67 11.44 -5.80
C CYS A 127 -1.75 11.38 -7.04
N PRO A 128 -0.48 11.81 -6.93
CA PRO A 128 0.49 11.66 -8.01
C PRO A 128 0.74 10.18 -8.31
N ASP A 129 0.73 9.35 -7.27
CA ASP A 129 0.72 7.90 -7.42
C ASP A 129 -0.73 7.42 -7.62
N ILE A 130 -0.97 6.80 -8.78
CA ILE A 130 -2.29 6.35 -9.20
C ILE A 130 -2.72 5.04 -8.55
N TYR A 131 -1.86 4.38 -7.79
CA TYR A 131 -2.13 3.04 -7.26
C TYR A 131 -2.66 3.07 -5.83
N TRP A 132 -3.45 2.05 -5.49
CA TRP A 132 -3.83 1.75 -4.12
C TRP A 132 -2.89 0.65 -3.62
N TYR A 133 -2.32 0.82 -2.44
CA TYR A 133 -1.44 -0.14 -1.81
C TYR A 133 -2.21 -0.94 -0.76
N SER A 134 -2.01 -2.25 -0.72
CA SER A 134 -2.55 -3.06 0.37
C SER A 134 -1.91 -2.63 1.69
N ARG A 135 -2.70 -2.67 2.77
CA ARG A 135 -2.18 -2.52 4.12
C ARG A 135 -1.41 -3.77 4.58
N ASP A 136 -1.68 -4.91 3.96
CA ASP A 136 -1.05 -6.18 4.32
C ASP A 136 0.40 -6.18 3.83
N ILE A 137 1.32 -6.32 4.79
CA ILE A 137 2.74 -6.50 4.51
C ILE A 137 2.98 -8.01 4.47
N PHE A 138 3.50 -8.50 3.33
CA PHE A 138 3.89 -9.89 3.20
C PHE A 138 5.28 -10.09 3.81
N TYR A 139 5.34 -10.85 4.91
CA TYR A 139 6.58 -11.29 5.51
C TYR A 139 6.91 -12.71 5.06
N ALA A 140 8.09 -12.90 4.48
CA ALA A 140 8.67 -14.22 4.24
C ALA A 140 9.90 -14.36 5.15
N TYR A 141 9.86 -15.34 6.05
CA TYR A 141 10.99 -15.64 6.93
C TYR A 141 11.79 -16.79 6.36
N TYR A 142 13.08 -16.56 6.15
CA TYR A 142 14.04 -17.62 5.91
C TYR A 142 14.52 -18.17 7.26
N SER A 143 14.15 -19.42 7.58
CA SER A 143 14.70 -20.16 8.72
C SER A 143 15.09 -21.56 8.26
N GLY A 144 16.37 -21.91 8.41
CA GLY A 144 16.90 -23.23 8.04
C GLY A 144 16.49 -24.37 8.97
N ILE A 145 15.72 -24.09 10.03
CA ILE A 145 15.34 -25.06 11.06
C ILE A 145 13.84 -24.98 11.28
N THR A 146 13.11 -26.00 10.82
CA THR A 146 11.70 -26.21 11.19
C THR A 146 11.65 -27.17 12.37
N GLY A 147 11.10 -26.74 13.51
CA GLY A 147 11.02 -27.57 14.71
C GLY A 147 10.11 -28.78 14.50
N ALA A 148 10.66 -29.98 14.59
CA ALA A 148 9.91 -31.24 14.55
C ALA A 148 10.02 -31.94 15.90
N PHE A 149 9.33 -31.42 16.93
CA PHE A 149 9.25 -32.11 18.22
C PHE A 149 7.80 -32.47 18.54
N HIS A 150 7.48 -33.75 18.47
CA HIS A 150 6.33 -34.32 19.14
C HIS A 150 6.76 -35.57 19.90
N PHE A 151 6.76 -35.48 21.23
CA PHE A 151 6.86 -36.63 22.12
C PHE A 151 5.46 -36.93 22.67
N PRO A 152 4.92 -38.12 22.37
CA PRO A 152 4.76 -39.07 23.47
C PRO A 152 5.08 -40.50 23.01
N PHE A 153 6.03 -41.12 23.74
CA PHE A 153 6.45 -42.53 23.75
C PHE A 153 6.18 -43.41 22.51
N PRO A 154 7.22 -43.92 21.82
CA PRO A 154 7.04 -44.74 20.63
C PRO A 154 6.43 -46.11 20.95
N GLU A 155 5.38 -46.51 20.21
CA GLU A 155 4.88 -47.89 20.17
C GLU A 155 5.76 -48.79 19.26
N ASN A 156 6.79 -48.25 18.59
CA ASN A 156 7.57 -48.97 17.58
C ASN A 156 9.03 -48.46 17.47
N ASP A 157 9.99 -49.39 17.31
CA ASP A 157 11.46 -49.18 17.25
C ASP A 157 11.97 -48.55 15.92
N ALA A 158 11.09 -48.00 15.09
CA ALA A 158 11.49 -47.38 13.83
C ALA A 158 12.22 -46.04 14.06
N PRO A 159 13.31 -45.73 13.33
CA PRO A 159 13.97 -44.43 13.43
C PRO A 159 13.00 -43.29 13.05
N PHE A 160 12.88 -42.28 13.91
CA PHE A 160 12.03 -41.11 13.68
C PHE A 160 12.85 -39.81 13.63
N PRO A 161 12.50 -38.84 12.77
CA PRO A 161 13.23 -37.60 12.63
C PRO A 161 13.00 -36.67 13.83
N LEU A 162 14.07 -36.20 14.47
CA LEU A 162 14.04 -35.21 15.57
C LEU A 162 14.04 -33.76 15.08
N GLY A 163 14.27 -33.56 13.79
CA GLY A 163 14.42 -32.27 13.15
C GLY A 163 14.69 -32.48 11.68
N VAL A 164 14.11 -31.63 10.84
CA VAL A 164 14.39 -31.62 9.40
C VAL A 164 15.13 -30.34 9.09
N TYR A 165 16.35 -30.47 8.56
CA TYR A 165 17.08 -29.34 8.01
C TYR A 165 16.57 -29.08 6.59
N SER A 166 16.09 -27.87 6.34
CA SER A 166 15.79 -27.44 4.98
C SER A 166 17.07 -26.88 4.37
N ASN A 167 17.65 -27.60 3.39
CA ASN A 167 18.81 -27.15 2.62
C ASN A 167 18.40 -26.26 1.42
N SER A 168 17.14 -25.86 1.32
CA SER A 168 16.67 -25.03 0.21
C SER A 168 16.96 -23.56 0.51
N ASN A 169 17.90 -22.97 -0.24
CA ASN A 169 18.21 -21.54 -0.19
C ASN A 169 17.23 -20.69 -1.03
N LEU A 170 16.15 -21.29 -1.52
CA LEU A 170 15.16 -20.66 -2.39
C LEU A 170 13.87 -20.43 -1.60
N PHE A 171 13.38 -19.19 -1.62
CA PHE A 171 12.03 -18.84 -1.20
C PHE A 171 11.32 -18.11 -2.35
N SER A 172 10.03 -18.38 -2.51
CA SER A 172 9.18 -17.72 -3.51
C SER A 172 8.22 -16.78 -2.81
N ILE A 173 8.17 -15.53 -3.28
CA ILE A 173 7.11 -14.59 -2.90
C ILE A 173 6.22 -14.43 -4.12
N THR A 174 4.93 -14.71 -3.94
CA THR A 174 3.91 -14.45 -4.97
C THR A 174 3.25 -13.12 -4.65
N ASN A 175 3.23 -12.21 -5.61
CA ASN A 175 2.47 -10.97 -5.53
C ASN A 175 1.13 -11.19 -6.23
N ASP A 176 0.04 -11.24 -5.47
CA ASP A 176 -1.32 -11.36 -6.01
C ASP A 176 -1.89 -10.01 -6.51
N GLY A 177 -1.12 -8.92 -6.38
CA GLY A 177 -1.48 -7.59 -6.86
C GLY A 177 -1.10 -7.34 -8.33
N ASP A 178 -1.55 -6.20 -8.87
CA ASP A 178 -1.22 -5.78 -10.24
C ASP A 178 0.28 -5.44 -10.39
N GLU A 179 0.82 -5.63 -11.60
CA GLU A 179 2.21 -5.36 -12.00
C GLU A 179 2.58 -3.88 -11.85
N THR A 180 2.86 -3.48 -10.62
CA THR A 180 3.30 -2.13 -10.26
C THR A 180 4.51 -2.25 -9.33
N GLY A 181 5.37 -1.22 -9.33
CA GLY A 181 6.65 -1.26 -8.63
C GLY A 181 6.52 -1.72 -7.17
N PHE A 182 7.37 -2.64 -6.76
CA PHE A 182 7.41 -3.19 -5.40
C PHE A 182 8.52 -2.54 -4.57
N THR A 183 8.38 -2.61 -3.25
CA THR A 183 9.44 -2.27 -2.31
C THR A 183 9.80 -3.50 -1.52
N LEU A 184 11.02 -4.00 -1.69
CA LEU A 184 11.58 -5.12 -0.97
C LEU A 184 12.43 -4.61 0.18
N ARG A 185 12.12 -5.01 1.40
CA ARG A 185 12.93 -4.74 2.59
C ARG A 185 13.53 -6.05 3.07
N ILE A 186 14.86 -6.13 3.06
CA ILE A 186 15.63 -7.27 3.55
C ILE A 186 16.24 -6.87 4.88
N GLU A 187 15.92 -7.61 5.93
CA GLU A 187 16.42 -7.37 7.28
C GLU A 187 17.19 -8.60 7.76
N ALA A 188 18.45 -8.40 8.12
CA ALA A 188 19.26 -9.43 8.74
C ALA A 188 18.95 -9.49 10.24
N LEU A 189 18.04 -10.40 10.62
CA LEU A 189 17.66 -10.62 12.00
C LEU A 189 18.77 -11.35 12.78
N PRO A 190 18.98 -11.00 14.06
CA PRO A 190 19.91 -11.73 14.92
C PRO A 190 19.42 -13.17 15.09
N SER A 191 20.30 -14.14 14.89
CA SER A 191 20.03 -15.54 15.21
C SER A 191 20.52 -15.89 16.60
N ASP A 192 19.96 -16.93 17.23
CA ASP A 192 20.42 -17.44 18.54
C ASP A 192 21.89 -17.91 18.51
N ILE A 193 22.44 -18.11 17.32
CA ILE A 193 23.86 -18.36 17.07
C ILE A 193 24.52 -17.02 16.73
N PRO A 194 25.62 -16.62 17.40
CA PRO A 194 26.35 -15.41 17.04
C PRO A 194 27.03 -15.61 15.67
N GLN A 195 26.32 -15.30 14.60
CA GLN A 195 26.85 -15.17 13.26
C GLN A 195 26.95 -13.68 12.90
N GLU A 196 28.16 -13.21 12.63
CA GLU A 196 28.39 -11.84 12.18
C GLU A 196 27.88 -11.63 10.74
N VAL A 197 27.95 -12.67 9.89
CA VAL A 197 27.48 -12.65 8.50
C VAL A 197 26.23 -13.52 8.36
N VAL A 198 25.12 -12.91 7.97
CA VAL A 198 23.80 -13.57 7.85
C VAL A 198 23.56 -14.07 6.42
N ALA A 199 24.02 -13.32 5.41
CA ALA A 199 23.91 -13.72 4.02
C ALA A 199 25.09 -13.19 3.20
N VAL A 200 25.59 -14.02 2.28
CA VAL A 200 26.63 -13.64 1.32
C VAL A 200 25.98 -13.55 -0.06
N THR A 201 26.00 -12.36 -0.64
CA THR A 201 25.54 -12.11 -2.02
C THR A 201 24.11 -12.57 -2.35
N PRO A 202 23.06 -12.10 -1.65
CA PRO A 202 21.71 -12.53 -1.95
C PRO A 202 21.32 -12.14 -3.38
N THR A 203 20.67 -13.08 -4.05
CA THR A 203 20.22 -12.94 -5.44
C THR A 203 18.73 -13.18 -5.51
N ILE A 204 18.00 -12.20 -6.06
CA ILE A 204 16.55 -12.24 -6.23
C ILE A 204 16.28 -12.49 -7.70
N TYR A 205 15.44 -13.47 -8.00
CA TYR A 205 15.04 -13.80 -9.37
C TYR A 205 13.59 -13.37 -9.61
N ASN A 206 13.30 -12.87 -10.81
CA ASN A 206 11.91 -12.74 -11.29
C ASN A 206 11.46 -14.02 -12.02
N GLU A 207 10.17 -14.11 -12.34
CA GLU A 207 9.60 -15.26 -13.06
C GLU A 207 10.21 -15.47 -14.46
N ASN A 208 10.73 -14.40 -15.07
CA ASN A 208 11.40 -14.45 -16.38
C ASN A 208 12.88 -14.87 -16.31
N GLY A 209 13.42 -15.10 -15.11
CA GLY A 209 14.82 -15.47 -14.88
C GLY A 209 15.82 -14.32 -14.85
N GLU A 210 15.36 -13.07 -14.93
CA GLU A 210 16.19 -11.90 -14.64
C GLU A 210 16.44 -11.80 -13.14
N TYR A 211 17.58 -11.23 -12.74
CA TYR A 211 17.97 -11.22 -11.34
C TYR A 211 18.54 -9.89 -10.86
N LEU A 212 18.30 -9.59 -9.59
CA LEU A 212 18.96 -8.54 -8.83
C LEU A 212 19.89 -9.20 -7.81
N GLN A 213 21.18 -8.98 -7.96
CA GLN A 213 22.20 -9.48 -7.04
C GLN A 213 22.81 -8.35 -6.24
N ILE A 214 22.76 -8.47 -4.92
CA ILE A 214 23.45 -7.56 -4.00
C ILE A 214 24.84 -8.15 -3.79
N LYS A 215 25.89 -7.46 -4.21
CA LYS A 215 27.27 -7.93 -4.03
C LYS A 215 27.81 -7.43 -2.70
N GLY A 216 27.96 -8.34 -1.73
CA GLY A 216 28.52 -8.05 -0.42
C GLY A 216 28.05 -9.03 0.64
N ASP A 217 28.67 -8.90 1.82
CA ASP A 217 28.25 -9.60 3.03
C ASP A 217 27.21 -8.73 3.74
N ILE A 218 26.07 -9.33 4.10
CA ILE A 218 25.04 -8.69 4.92
C ILE A 218 25.30 -9.09 6.36
N LEU A 219 25.57 -8.10 7.21
CA LEU A 219 25.82 -8.28 8.62
C LEU A 219 24.53 -8.25 9.43
N THR A 220 24.56 -8.85 10.61
CA THR A 220 23.42 -8.79 11.55
C THR A 220 23.06 -7.34 11.87
N GLY A 221 21.79 -6.97 11.67
CA GLY A 221 21.28 -5.61 11.86
C GLY A 221 21.22 -4.75 10.59
N ASP A 222 21.75 -5.24 9.46
CA ASP A 222 21.63 -4.52 8.19
C ASP A 222 20.19 -4.55 7.67
N VAL A 223 19.76 -3.39 7.14
CA VAL A 223 18.46 -3.20 6.51
C VAL A 223 18.68 -2.69 5.09
N ILE A 224 18.37 -3.53 4.11
CA ILE A 224 18.45 -3.16 2.69
C ILE A 224 17.05 -2.94 2.18
N THR A 225 16.80 -1.75 1.63
CA THR A 225 15.52 -1.41 1.01
C THR A 225 15.73 -1.20 -0.49
N VAL A 226 15.10 -2.04 -1.30
CA VAL A 226 15.10 -1.94 -2.77
C VAL A 226 13.71 -1.52 -3.20
N THR A 227 13.59 -0.42 -3.92
CA THR A 227 12.31 0.05 -4.49
C THR A 227 12.40 0.14 -6.00
N THR A 228 11.45 -0.46 -6.69
CA THR A 228 11.31 -0.37 -8.15
C THR A 228 10.31 0.71 -8.56
N LYS A 229 9.79 1.49 -7.60
CA LYS A 229 8.88 2.61 -7.86
C LYS A 229 9.61 3.74 -8.59
N THR A 230 9.16 4.05 -9.80
CA THR A 230 9.68 5.17 -10.59
C THR A 230 9.45 6.49 -9.86
N GLY A 231 10.51 7.27 -9.62
CA GLY A 231 10.43 8.58 -8.96
C GLY A 231 10.64 8.59 -7.44
N ASN A 232 10.60 7.43 -6.78
CA ASN A 232 10.92 7.29 -5.36
C ASN A 232 12.34 6.73 -5.18
N LYS A 233 13.35 7.56 -5.46
CA LYS A 233 14.74 7.22 -5.18
C LYS A 233 15.03 7.53 -3.71
N THR A 234 15.20 6.49 -2.90
CA THR A 234 15.67 6.53 -1.51
C THR A 234 16.98 5.79 -1.40
#